data_AF-A0A1H8LI24-F1
#
_entry.id   AF-A0A1H8LI24-F1
#
_cell.length_a   1.000
_cell.length_b   1.000
_cell.length_c   1.000
_cell.angle_alpha   90.00
_cell.angle_beta   90.00
_cell.angle_gamma   90.00
#
_symmetry.space_group_name_H-M   'P 1'
#
loop_
_entity.id
_entity.type
_entity.pdbx_description
1 polymer ?
#
loop_
_entity_poly.entity_id
_entity_poly.type
_entity_poly.pdbx_seq_one_letter_code
_entity_poly.pdbx_strand_id
1 'polypeptide(L)'
;IAEYNNLTDEERMLYDTELQKRWDNQNALDFKYEQGRREERAKAEQEIAKLKARADKAEVDKQKAEAEKLETARKMKKAGISVAQVCDFTSLPLDVVEKL
;
A
#
# COMPACT_ATOMS: atom_id res chain seq x y z
N ILE A 1 -23.86 -39.58 -17.99
CA ILE A 1 -23.22 -40.19 -19.19
C ILE A 1 -24.14 -41.23 -19.85
N ALA A 2 -24.78 -42.14 -19.10
CA ALA A 2 -25.74 -43.10 -19.66
C ALA A 2 -26.93 -42.47 -20.40
N GLU A 3 -27.40 -41.29 -19.97
CA GLU A 3 -28.51 -40.58 -20.62
C GLU A 3 -28.12 -39.92 -21.96
N TYR A 4 -26.91 -39.37 -22.09
CA TYR A 4 -26.44 -38.74 -23.34
C TYR A 4 -26.29 -39.77 -24.49
N ASN A 5 -25.91 -41.00 -24.15
CA ASN A 5 -25.78 -42.09 -25.12
C ASN A 5 -27.13 -42.62 -25.63
N ASN A 6 -28.24 -42.30 -24.94
CA ASN A 6 -29.60 -42.69 -25.32
C ASN A 6 -30.35 -41.59 -26.09
N LEU A 7 -29.74 -40.42 -26.28
CA LEU A 7 -30.32 -39.30 -27.04
C LEU A 7 -30.17 -39.55 -28.55
N THR A 8 -31.17 -39.09 -29.30
CA THR A 8 -31.08 -38.98 -30.76
C THR A 8 -30.03 -37.93 -31.16
N ASP A 9 -29.57 -37.96 -32.43
CA ASP A 9 -28.59 -36.99 -32.93
C ASP A 9 -29.04 -35.54 -32.75
N GLU A 10 -30.31 -35.26 -32.99
CA GLU A 10 -30.90 -33.92 -32.84
C GLU A 10 -30.93 -33.48 -31.37
N GLU A 11 -31.30 -34.37 -30.44
CA GLU A 11 -31.31 -34.08 -29.01
C GLU A 11 -29.90 -33.88 -28.45
N ARG A 12 -28.91 -34.63 -28.94
CA ARG A 12 -27.49 -34.41 -28.60
C ARG A 12 -27.00 -33.06 -29.07
N MET A 13 -27.29 -32.70 -30.32
CA MET A 13 -26.93 -31.39 -30.86
C MET A 13 -27.55 -30.23 -30.06
N LEU A 14 -28.83 -30.35 -29.69
CA LEU A 14 -29.50 -29.36 -28.85
C LEU A 14 -28.85 -29.27 -27.47
N TYR A 15 -28.60 -30.41 -26.83
CA TYR A 15 -27.93 -30.49 -25.53
C TYR A 15 -26.54 -29.85 -25.55
N ASP A 16 -25.72 -30.18 -26.55
CA ASP A 16 -24.35 -29.63 -26.69
C ASP A 16 -24.39 -28.13 -26.94
N THR A 17 -25.36 -27.66 -27.75
CA THR A 17 -25.55 -26.23 -28.01
C THR A 17 -25.95 -25.48 -26.73
N GLU A 18 -26.85 -26.05 -25.92
CA GLU A 18 -27.25 -25.45 -24.64
C GLU A 18 -26.09 -25.44 -23.64
N LEU A 19 -25.31 -26.52 -23.57
CA LEU A 19 -24.15 -26.61 -22.70
C LEU A 19 -23.10 -25.57 -23.09
N GLN A 20 -22.81 -25.43 -24.39
CA GLN A 20 -21.90 -24.42 -24.91
C GLN A 20 -22.39 -23.02 -24.55
N LYS A 21 -23.68 -22.70 -24.76
CA LYS A 21 -24.24 -21.41 -24.34
C LYS A 21 -24.06 -21.15 -22.85
N ARG A 22 -24.24 -22.15 -21.98
CA ARG A 22 -24.03 -22.00 -20.54
C ARG A 22 -22.58 -21.67 -20.22
N TRP A 23 -21.63 -22.37 -20.83
CA TRP A 23 -20.21 -22.10 -20.64
C TRP A 23 -19.80 -20.75 -21.19
N ASP A 24 -20.27 -20.35 -22.37
CA ASP A 24 -19.98 -19.03 -22.93
C ASP A 24 -20.50 -17.91 -22.02
N ASN A 25 -21.70 -18.06 -21.48
CA ASN A 25 -22.25 -17.12 -20.51
C ASN A 25 -21.45 -17.10 -19.20
N GLN A 26 -21.08 -18.26 -18.67
CA GLN A 26 -20.27 -18.36 -17.45
C GLN A 26 -18.90 -17.70 -17.64
N ASN A 27 -18.22 -18.01 -18.74
CA ASN A 27 -16.93 -17.42 -19.09
C ASN A 27 -17.01 -15.89 -19.22
N ALA A 28 -18.08 -15.37 -19.83
CA ALA A 28 -18.30 -13.93 -19.95
C ALA A 28 -18.51 -13.25 -18.59
N LEU A 29 -19.22 -13.91 -17.66
CA LEU A 29 -19.43 -13.42 -16.31
C LEU A 29 -18.15 -13.46 -15.48
N ASP A 30 -17.44 -14.59 -15.50
CA ASP A 30 -16.18 -14.79 -14.78
C ASP A 30 -15.12 -13.79 -15.25
N PHE A 31 -15.03 -13.55 -16.56
CA PHE A 31 -14.14 -12.54 -17.10
C PHE A 31 -14.44 -11.15 -16.54
N LYS A 32 -15.71 -10.72 -16.54
CA LYS A 32 -16.10 -9.41 -15.99
C LYS A 32 -15.83 -9.30 -14.49
N TYR A 33 -16.11 -10.37 -13.75
CA TYR A 33 -15.86 -10.42 -12.30
C TYR A 33 -14.37 -10.30 -12.00
N GLU A 34 -13.53 -11.05 -12.72
CA GLU A 34 -12.08 -11.01 -12.53
C GLU A 34 -11.48 -9.66 -12.94
N GLN A 35 -11.98 -9.03 -14.01
CA GLN A 35 -11.58 -7.66 -14.37
C GLN A 35 -11.93 -6.67 -13.25
N GLY A 36 -13.16 -6.71 -12.73
CA GLY A 36 -13.57 -5.84 -11.61
C GLY A 36 -12.69 -6.02 -10.38
N ARG A 37 -12.44 -7.28 -9.99
CA ARG A 37 -11.57 -7.62 -8.86
C ARG A 37 -10.13 -7.13 -9.07
N ARG A 38 -9.61 -7.22 -10.29
CA ARG A 38 -8.28 -6.73 -10.65
C ARG A 38 -8.19 -5.20 -10.56
N GLU A 39 -9.21 -4.49 -11.04
CA GLU A 39 -9.29 -3.03 -10.93
C GLU A 39 -9.37 -2.57 -9.48
N GLU A 40 -10.18 -3.23 -8.65
CA GLU A 40 -10.27 -2.93 -7.22
C GLU A 40 -8.94 -3.15 -6.50
N ARG A 41 -8.25 -4.26 -6.79
CA ARG A 41 -6.91 -4.53 -6.24
C ARG A 41 -5.90 -3.48 -6.68
N ALA A 42 -5.89 -3.11 -7.96
CA ALA A 42 -4.98 -2.10 -8.47
C ALA A 42 -5.21 -0.73 -7.78
N LYS A 43 -6.47 -0.34 -7.56
CA LYS A 43 -6.79 0.89 -6.81
C LYS A 43 -6.33 0.79 -5.35
N ALA A 44 -6.59 -0.34 -4.69
CA ALA A 44 -6.15 -0.56 -3.31
C ALA A 44 -4.62 -0.51 -3.18
N GLU A 45 -3.89 -1.17 -4.09
CA GLU A 45 -2.42 -1.14 -4.12
C GLU A 45 -1.88 0.27 -4.34
N GLN A 46 -2.49 1.05 -5.23
CA GLN A 46 -2.11 2.46 -5.44
C GLN A 46 -2.30 3.30 -4.18
N GLU A 47 -3.43 3.16 -3.48
CA GLU A 47 -3.67 3.90 -2.23
C GLU A 47 -2.70 3.48 -1.12
N ILE A 48 -2.44 2.17 -0.97
CA ILE A 48 -1.44 1.66 -0.03
C ILE A 48 -0.06 2.24 -0.35
N ALA A 49 0.33 2.28 -1.63
CA ALA A 49 1.62 2.85 -2.05
C ALA A 49 1.73 4.35 -1.73
N LYS A 50 0.66 5.13 -1.97
CA LYS A 50 0.62 6.56 -1.61
C LYS A 50 0.74 6.77 -0.10
N LEU A 51 0.06 5.97 0.70
CA LEU A 51 0.12 6.05 2.16
C LEU A 51 1.52 5.73 2.69
N LYS A 52 2.16 4.67 2.17
CA LYS A 52 3.55 4.33 2.50
C LYS A 52 4.51 5.45 2.14
N ALA A 53 4.44 5.98 0.91
CA ALA A 53 5.30 7.08 0.49
C ALA A 53 5.13 8.34 1.37
N ARG A 54 3.91 8.63 1.82
CA ARG A 54 3.64 9.74 2.74
C ARG A 54 4.23 9.48 4.14
N ALA A 55 4.12 8.25 4.64
CA ALA A 55 4.70 7.86 5.92
C ALA A 55 6.23 7.93 5.89
N ASP A 56 6.85 7.38 4.84
CA ASP A 56 8.31 7.41 4.65
C ASP A 56 8.82 8.85 4.57
N LYS A 57 8.11 9.72 3.84
CA LYS A 57 8.46 11.15 3.78
C LYS A 57 8.36 11.83 5.15
N ALA A 58 7.28 11.57 5.89
CA ALA A 58 7.10 12.15 7.22
C ALA A 58 8.21 11.72 8.19
N GLU A 59 8.64 10.45 8.11
CA GLU A 59 9.74 9.93 8.92
C GLU A 59 11.07 10.58 8.55
N VAL A 60 11.37 10.72 7.25
CA VAL A 60 12.57 11.43 6.77
C VAL A 60 12.56 12.89 7.21
N ASP A 61 11.43 13.59 7.11
CA ASP A 61 11.29 14.99 7.50
C ASP A 61 11.47 15.15 9.02
N LYS A 62 10.95 14.20 9.83
CA LYS A 62 11.16 14.17 11.28
C LYS A 62 12.64 13.98 11.63
N GLN A 63 13.31 13.01 11.00
CA GLN A 63 14.74 12.75 11.23
C GLN A 63 15.61 13.96 10.84
N LYS A 64 15.28 14.65 9.74
CA LYS A 64 15.95 15.90 9.37
C LYS A 64 15.76 17.00 10.41
N ALA A 65 14.53 17.21 10.86
CA ALA A 65 14.23 18.21 11.88
C ALA A 65 14.97 17.91 13.21
N GLU A 66 15.04 16.64 13.62
CA GLU A 66 15.82 16.23 14.79
C GLU A 66 17.33 16.44 14.59
N ALA A 67 17.87 16.08 13.42
CA ALA A 67 19.27 16.30 13.10
C ALA A 67 19.65 17.80 13.09
N GLU A 68 18.79 18.66 12.54
CA GLU A 68 18.99 20.12 12.53
C GLU A 68 18.98 20.72 13.94
N LYS A 69 18.10 20.24 14.83
CA LYS A 69 18.10 20.62 16.26
C LYS A 69 19.42 20.24 16.93
N LEU A 70 19.91 19.02 16.70
CA LEU A 70 21.18 18.54 17.26
C LEU A 70 22.37 19.34 16.71
N GLU A 71 22.39 19.64 15.41
CA GLU A 71 23.43 20.46 14.80
C GLU A 71 23.44 21.89 15.37
N THR A 72 22.25 22.48 15.53
CA THR A 72 22.08 23.81 16.13
C THR A 72 22.59 23.81 17.58
N ALA A 73 22.21 22.82 18.39
CA ALA A 73 22.72 22.68 19.75
C ALA A 73 24.25 22.55 19.80
N ARG A 74 24.85 21.77 18.90
CA ARG A 74 26.32 21.64 18.78
C ARG A 74 26.99 22.98 18.45
N LYS A 75 26.42 23.75 17.51
CA LYS A 75 26.93 25.09 17.17
C LYS A 75 26.83 26.05 18.35
N MET A 76 25.72 26.03 19.09
CA MET A 76 25.53 26.86 20.28
C MET A 76 26.52 26.52 21.40
N LYS A 77 26.76 25.22 21.66
CA LYS A 77 27.75 24.76 22.64
C LYS A 77 29.16 25.21 22.26
N LYS A 78 29.54 25.09 20.97
CA LYS A 78 30.82 25.60 20.45
C LYS A 78 30.95 27.12 20.56
N ALA A 79 29.84 27.86 20.51
CA ALA A 79 29.82 29.31 20.69
C ALA A 79 29.86 29.74 22.17
N GLY A 80 29.94 28.80 23.12
CA GLY A 80 30.04 29.09 24.56
C GLY A 80 28.71 29.40 25.25
N ILE A 81 27.57 29.08 24.62
CA ILE A 81 26.25 29.22 25.23
C ILE A 81 26.07 28.15 26.32
N SER A 82 25.46 28.52 27.44
CA SER A 82 25.27 27.60 28.57
C SER A 82 24.35 26.43 28.22
N VAL A 83 24.62 25.26 28.80
CA VAL A 83 23.84 24.03 28.55
C VAL A 83 22.34 24.23 28.83
N ALA A 84 21.99 24.96 29.90
CA ALA A 84 20.61 25.29 30.23
C ALA A 84 19.92 26.08 29.10
N GLN A 85 20.58 27.13 28.59
CA GLN A 85 20.04 27.93 27.49
C GLN A 85 19.93 27.12 26.18
N VAL A 86 20.88 26.21 25.91
CA VAL A 86 20.79 25.33 24.73
C VAL A 86 19.58 24.40 24.81
N CYS A 87 19.28 23.85 26.00
CA CYS A 87 18.08 23.04 26.22
C CYS A 87 16.81 23.86 25.95
N ASP A 88 16.74 25.09 26.46
CA ASP A 88 15.60 25.99 26.27
C ASP A 88 15.38 26.32 24.78
N PHE A 89 16.44 26.69 24.05
CA PHE A 89 16.33 27.09 22.64
C PHE A 89 16.03 25.94 21.68
N THR A 90 16.58 24.75 21.94
CA THR A 90 16.43 23.61 21.03
C THR A 90 15.34 22.64 21.46
N SER A 91 14.78 22.84 22.66
CA SER A 91 13.86 21.92 23.34
C SER A 91 14.39 20.49 23.42
N LEU A 92 15.73 20.34 23.44
CA LEU A 92 16.40 19.06 23.65
C LEU A 92 16.51 18.80 25.16
N PRO A 93 16.42 17.53 25.59
CA PRO A 93 16.61 17.18 26.99
C PRO A 93 18.07 17.39 27.41
N LEU A 94 18.26 17.69 28.70
CA LEU A 94 19.56 18.01 29.28
C LEU A 94 20.60 16.93 29.02
N ASP A 95 20.21 15.66 29.16
CA ASP A 95 21.12 14.53 28.99
C ASP A 95 21.67 14.42 27.56
N VAL A 96 20.87 14.79 26.56
CA VAL A 96 21.30 14.81 25.15
C VAL A 96 22.29 15.94 24.93
N VAL A 97 21.99 17.15 25.42
CA VAL A 97 22.85 18.33 25.22
C VAL A 97 24.20 18.20 25.95
N GLU A 98 24.22 17.56 27.12
CA GLU A 98 25.46 17.27 27.85
C GLU A 98 26.39 16.33 27.06
N LYS A 99 25.82 15.32 26.40
CA LYS A 99 26.55 14.33 25.59
C LYS A 99 26.97 14.83 24.20
N LEU A 100 26.42 15.95 23.72
CA LEU A 100 26.75 16.56 22.41
C LEU A 100 28.16 17.15 22.33
#